data_AF-A0AB34FJ44-F1
#
_entry.id   AF-A0AB34FJ44-F1
#
_cell.length_a   1.000
_cell.length_b   1.000
_cell.length_c   1.000
_cell.angle_alpha   90.00
_cell.angle_beta   90.00
_cell.angle_gamma   90.00
#
_symmetry.space_group_name_H-M   'P 1'
#
loop_
_entity.id
_entity.type
_entity.pdbx_description
1 polymer ?
#
loop_
_entity_poly.entity_id
_entity_poly.type
_entity_poly.pdbx_seq_one_letter_code
_entity_poly.pdbx_strand_id
1 'polypeptide(L)'
;MTVILNAVSLTLVLLPEVIAWGSLGHITTAYLAGQFVSNSTEAYYKDLLKNGGNDYLSSVSLWAESFKHTESGRFTETFYFIDAHDNPPMSCNSLDHALSKSRRADAARFIIHFLGDLHQPLHNEDVGRGATRIPVKWEGTPLDVHHVWDSSIAEKLIGGLHGKPAPLAHMWANQLAVEITHGKFKAEKAAWLMDFNITKPNATAMS
;
A
#
# COMPACT_ATOMS: atom_id res chain seq x y z
N MET A 1 -4.55 55.65 26.01
CA MET A 1 -4.01 54.88 24.88
C MET A 1 -4.24 53.41 25.18
N THR A 2 -5.20 52.77 24.52
CA THR A 2 -5.54 51.35 24.72
C THR A 2 -5.01 50.58 23.52
N VAL A 3 -4.08 49.66 23.74
CA VAL A 3 -3.51 48.80 22.69
C VAL A 3 -4.40 47.57 22.57
N ILE A 4 -5.01 47.36 21.41
CA ILE A 4 -5.76 46.14 21.08
C ILE A 4 -4.74 45.13 20.53
N LEU A 5 -4.51 44.03 21.27
CA LEU A 5 -3.80 42.87 20.73
C LEU A 5 -4.74 42.11 19.78
N ASN A 6 -4.42 42.09 18.49
CA ASN A 6 -5.04 41.16 17.56
C ASN A 6 -4.43 39.78 17.77
N ALA A 7 -5.25 38.86 18.30
CA ALA A 7 -4.91 37.45 18.35
C ALA A 7 -4.91 36.89 16.92
N VAL A 8 -3.72 36.52 16.43
CA VAL A 8 -3.58 35.73 15.20
C VAL A 8 -4.08 34.32 15.54
N SER A 9 -5.26 33.98 15.04
CA SER A 9 -5.80 32.63 15.15
C SER A 9 -4.98 31.72 14.22
N LEU A 10 -4.14 30.88 14.81
CA LEU A 10 -3.39 29.85 14.10
C LEU A 10 -4.36 28.68 13.84
N THR A 11 -5.09 28.75 12.73
CA THR A 11 -5.87 27.61 12.24
C THR A 11 -4.89 26.53 11.79
N LEU A 12 -4.70 25.52 12.65
CA LEU A 12 -4.01 24.28 12.30
C LEU A 12 -4.83 23.59 11.22
N VAL A 13 -4.43 23.74 9.96
CA VAL A 13 -5.00 23.00 8.84
C VAL A 13 -4.55 21.55 8.99
N LEU A 14 -5.41 20.71 9.58
CA LEU A 14 -5.30 19.26 9.43
C LEU A 14 -5.53 18.96 7.96
N LEU A 15 -4.43 18.71 7.22
CA LEU A 15 -4.52 18.17 5.88
C LEU A 15 -5.07 16.75 6.00
N PRO A 16 -6.10 16.37 5.23
CA PRO A 16 -6.47 14.97 5.13
C PRO A 16 -5.30 14.23 4.49
N GLU A 17 -4.72 13.30 5.23
CA GLU A 17 -3.69 12.40 4.72
C GLU A 17 -4.34 11.50 3.67
N VAL A 18 -3.66 11.33 2.53
CA VAL A 18 -4.04 10.31 1.57
C VAL A 18 -3.54 8.99 2.16
N ILE A 19 -4.48 8.18 2.62
CA ILE A 19 -4.20 6.90 3.26
C ILE A 19 -4.42 5.87 2.18
N ALA A 20 -3.35 5.15 1.85
CA ALA A 20 -3.38 3.89 1.11
C ALA A 20 -4.49 2.94 1.57
N TRP A 21 -4.66 1.76 0.96
CA TRP A 21 -5.56 0.74 1.52
C TRP A 21 -5.44 0.69 3.05
N GLY A 22 -6.57 0.56 3.76
CA GLY A 22 -6.53 0.41 5.21
C GLY A 22 -5.64 -0.78 5.62
N SER A 23 -5.26 -0.85 6.90
CA SER A 23 -4.31 -1.88 7.36
C SER A 23 -4.69 -3.31 6.93
N LEU A 24 -5.99 -3.61 6.89
CA LEU A 24 -6.51 -4.88 6.36
C LEU A 24 -6.07 -5.14 4.91
N GLY A 25 -6.30 -4.18 4.01
CA GLY A 25 -6.02 -4.31 2.58
C GLY A 25 -4.54 -4.52 2.28
N HIS A 26 -3.65 -3.72 2.88
CA HIS A 26 -2.20 -3.91 2.70
C HIS A 26 -1.70 -5.26 3.16
N ILE A 27 -2.15 -5.72 4.35
CA ILE A 27 -1.72 -7.01 4.87
C ILE A 27 -2.26 -8.12 3.97
N THR A 28 -3.51 -8.02 3.51
CA THR A 28 -4.13 -9.01 2.60
C THR A 28 -3.35 -9.09 1.28
N THR A 29 -3.10 -7.95 0.63
CA THR A 29 -2.37 -7.90 -0.64
C THR A 29 -0.96 -8.46 -0.51
N ALA A 30 -0.21 -8.04 0.52
CA ALA A 30 1.16 -8.52 0.73
C ALA A 30 1.23 -10.00 1.11
N TYR A 31 0.28 -10.50 1.90
CA TYR A 31 0.23 -11.92 2.26
C TYR A 31 -0.15 -12.79 1.05
N LEU A 32 -1.12 -12.33 0.25
CA LEU A 32 -1.53 -12.98 -0.99
C LEU A 32 -0.37 -13.06 -1.98
N ALA A 33 0.37 -11.96 -2.17
CA ALA A 33 1.55 -11.94 -3.05
C ALA A 33 2.57 -13.00 -2.65
N GLY A 34 2.81 -13.16 -1.34
CA GLY A 34 3.72 -14.16 -0.79
C GLY A 34 3.39 -15.61 -1.18
N GLN A 35 2.15 -15.90 -1.59
CA GLN A 35 1.71 -17.23 -2.03
C GLN A 35 1.95 -17.51 -3.52
N PHE A 36 2.21 -16.48 -4.32
CA PHE A 36 2.36 -16.59 -5.77
C PHE A 36 3.78 -16.32 -6.27
N VAL A 37 4.69 -15.84 -5.41
CA VAL A 37 6.10 -15.67 -5.78
C VAL A 37 6.83 -17.01 -5.92
N SER A 38 7.91 -17.03 -6.70
CA SER A 38 8.77 -18.21 -6.80
C SER A 38 9.52 -18.48 -5.49
N ASN A 39 9.94 -19.73 -5.28
CA ASN A 39 10.77 -20.12 -4.12
C ASN A 39 12.06 -19.28 -4.01
N SER A 40 12.68 -18.91 -5.14
CA SER A 40 13.86 -18.05 -5.14
C SER A 40 13.57 -16.64 -4.66
N THR A 41 12.40 -16.10 -5.03
CA THR A 41 11.92 -14.77 -4.62
C THR A 41 11.54 -14.76 -3.15
N GLU A 42 10.85 -15.80 -2.68
CA GLU A 42 10.54 -16.00 -1.27
C GLU A 42 11.82 -16.05 -0.43
N ALA A 43 12.78 -16.90 -0.79
CA ALA A 43 14.05 -17.02 -0.07
C ALA A 43 14.82 -15.69 -0.02
N TYR A 44 14.84 -14.95 -1.13
CA TYR A 44 15.45 -13.63 -1.21
C TYR A 44 14.82 -12.63 -0.24
N TYR A 45 13.49 -12.48 -0.24
CA TYR A 45 12.82 -11.52 0.62
C TYR A 45 12.83 -11.93 2.09
N LYS A 46 12.75 -13.23 2.40
CA LYS A 46 12.90 -13.72 3.78
C LYS A 46 14.27 -13.37 4.35
N ASP A 47 15.34 -13.54 3.55
CA ASP A 47 16.69 -13.12 3.95
C ASP A 47 16.79 -11.59 4.08
N LEU A 48 16.30 -10.85 3.07
CA LEU A 48 16.38 -9.39 3.01
C LEU A 48 15.69 -8.73 4.21
N LEU A 49 14.46 -9.17 4.50
CA LEU A 49 13.60 -8.64 5.55
C LEU A 49 13.84 -9.28 6.92
N LYS A 50 14.73 -10.29 6.99
CA LYS A 50 15.05 -11.05 8.21
C LYS A 50 13.81 -11.67 8.87
N ASN A 51 12.85 -12.13 8.06
CA ASN A 51 11.66 -12.82 8.52
C ASN A 51 11.53 -14.16 7.77
N GLY A 52 11.68 -15.28 8.48
CA GLY A 52 11.53 -16.63 7.90
C GLY A 52 10.09 -17.15 7.83
N GLY A 53 9.14 -16.44 8.43
CA GLY A 53 7.73 -16.81 8.51
C GLY A 53 6.97 -16.62 7.20
N ASN A 54 5.74 -17.12 7.15
CA ASN A 54 4.87 -17.00 5.97
C ASN A 54 4.32 -15.58 5.79
N ASP A 55 4.45 -14.73 6.79
CA ASP A 55 4.03 -13.32 6.79
C ASP A 55 5.16 -12.36 6.41
N TYR A 56 6.29 -12.86 5.88
CA TYR A 56 7.48 -12.05 5.59
C TYR A 56 7.21 -10.74 4.82
N LEU A 57 6.31 -10.75 3.83
CA LEU A 57 5.89 -9.52 3.13
C LEU A 57 4.84 -8.72 3.91
N SER A 58 3.84 -9.39 4.50
CA SER A 58 2.72 -8.70 5.14
C SER A 58 3.07 -8.11 6.51
N SER A 59 4.10 -8.63 7.17
CA SER A 59 4.67 -8.07 8.41
C SER A 59 5.31 -6.69 8.22
N VAL A 60 5.63 -6.31 6.98
CA VAL A 60 6.28 -5.04 6.64
C VAL A 60 5.42 -4.12 5.78
N SER A 61 4.22 -4.54 5.38
CA SER A 61 3.38 -3.79 4.44
C SER A 61 2.87 -2.46 5.01
N LEU A 62 2.81 -2.32 6.34
CA LEU A 62 2.42 -1.07 7.03
C LEU A 62 3.61 -0.19 7.42
N TRP A 63 4.84 -0.60 7.09
CA TRP A 63 6.03 0.12 7.50
C TRP A 63 6.11 1.52 6.88
N ALA A 64 5.76 1.66 5.59
CA ALA A 64 5.84 2.96 4.91
C ALA A 64 4.87 3.98 5.53
N GLU A 65 3.65 3.54 5.85
CA GLU A 65 2.66 4.31 6.59
C GLU A 65 3.18 4.78 7.95
N SER A 66 3.88 3.92 8.68
CA SER A 66 4.49 4.32 9.96
C SER A 66 5.69 5.25 9.77
N PHE A 67 6.47 5.03 8.71
CA PHE A 67 7.71 5.75 8.43
C PHE A 67 7.45 7.21 8.05
N LYS A 68 6.38 7.50 7.29
CA LYS A 68 6.03 8.87 6.85
C LYS A 68 5.86 9.85 8.02
N HIS A 69 5.48 9.36 9.20
CA HIS A 69 5.32 10.17 10.42
C HIS A 69 6.62 10.40 11.21
N THR A 70 7.73 9.79 10.80
CA THR A 70 9.05 10.03 11.40
C THR A 70 9.67 11.29 10.81
N GLU A 71 10.58 11.94 11.54
CA GLU A 71 11.32 13.10 11.00
C GLU A 71 12.05 12.77 9.70
N SER A 72 12.67 11.59 9.65
CA SER A 72 13.38 11.10 8.47
C SER A 72 12.45 10.71 7.33
N GLY A 73 11.18 10.38 7.59
CA GLY A 73 10.25 9.88 6.57
C GLY A 73 9.22 10.89 6.09
N ARG A 74 9.15 12.09 6.68
CA ARG A 74 8.20 13.14 6.23
C ARG A 74 8.24 13.43 4.73
N PHE A 75 9.41 13.30 4.10
CA PHE A 75 9.56 13.51 2.66
C PHE A 75 8.81 12.46 1.81
N THR A 76 8.43 11.32 2.40
CA THR A 76 7.70 10.24 1.72
C THR A 76 6.18 10.38 1.86
N GLU A 77 5.68 11.38 2.58
CA GLU A 77 4.24 11.62 2.76
C GLU A 77 3.50 11.84 1.43
N THR A 78 4.16 12.48 0.47
CA THR A 78 3.59 12.76 -0.85
C THR A 78 3.93 11.71 -1.90
N PHE A 79 4.47 10.56 -1.50
CA PHE A 79 4.79 9.49 -2.44
C PHE A 79 3.50 8.78 -2.84
N TYR A 80 2.78 9.35 -3.82
CA TYR A 80 1.71 8.67 -4.56
C TYR A 80 2.27 7.65 -5.57
N PHE A 81 3.55 7.82 -5.91
CA PHE A 81 4.37 6.97 -6.76
C PHE A 81 5.80 7.01 -6.23
N ILE A 82 6.53 5.89 -6.29
CA ILE A 82 7.98 5.94 -6.09
C ILE A 82 8.58 6.54 -7.36
N ASP A 83 9.18 7.74 -7.27
CA ASP A 83 10.24 8.08 -8.21
C ASP A 83 11.49 7.31 -7.75
N ALA A 84 11.57 6.06 -8.19
CA ALA A 84 12.75 5.27 -7.94
C ALA A 84 13.87 5.93 -8.75
N HIS A 85 14.71 6.70 -8.08
CA HIS A 85 15.95 7.22 -8.68
C HIS A 85 16.93 6.07 -8.90
N ASP A 86 16.54 5.13 -9.75
CA ASP A 86 17.30 4.04 -10.31
C ASP A 86 17.24 4.09 -11.85
N ASN A 87 17.76 3.06 -12.53
CA ASN A 87 17.90 3.05 -13.99
C ASN A 87 17.39 1.72 -14.56
N PRO A 88 16.09 1.42 -14.45
CA PRO A 88 15.55 0.16 -14.95
C PRO A 88 15.67 0.10 -16.49
N PRO A 89 16.04 -1.06 -17.09
CA PRO A 89 16.24 -2.37 -16.45
C PRO A 89 17.69 -2.62 -15.94
N MET A 90 18.59 -1.64 -16.03
CA MET A 90 20.01 -1.81 -15.70
C MET A 90 20.33 -1.77 -14.19
N SER A 91 19.56 -1.03 -13.40
CA SER A 91 19.61 -1.07 -11.94
C SER A 91 18.23 -0.83 -11.33
N CYS A 92 17.86 -1.66 -10.36
CA CYS A 92 16.71 -1.43 -9.47
C CYS A 92 17.23 -1.36 -8.03
N ASN A 93 16.92 -0.30 -7.29
CA ASN A 93 17.52 -0.06 -5.97
C ASN A 93 17.22 -1.17 -4.94
N SER A 94 16.10 -1.91 -5.07
CA SER A 94 15.80 -3.06 -4.20
C SER A 94 16.69 -4.27 -4.50
N LEU A 95 17.14 -4.45 -5.74
CA LEU A 95 17.95 -5.58 -6.20
C LEU A 95 19.44 -5.22 -6.36
N ASP A 96 19.81 -3.94 -6.19
CA ASP A 96 21.19 -3.48 -6.33
C ASP A 96 22.07 -3.94 -5.17
N HIS A 97 22.90 -4.96 -5.43
CA HIS A 97 23.83 -5.50 -4.46
C HIS A 97 24.96 -4.54 -4.06
N ALA A 98 25.17 -3.43 -4.78
CA ALA A 98 26.06 -2.35 -4.36
C ALA A 98 25.48 -1.55 -3.18
N LEU A 99 24.16 -1.57 -2.98
CA LEU A 99 23.50 -0.97 -1.83
C LEU A 99 23.53 -1.89 -0.60
N SER A 100 23.63 -1.26 0.57
CA SER A 100 23.55 -1.98 1.84
C SER A 100 22.23 -2.75 1.94
N LYS A 101 22.27 -3.89 2.63
CA LYS A 101 21.08 -4.73 2.86
C LYS A 101 19.92 -3.94 3.49
N SER A 102 20.23 -2.94 4.33
CA SER A 102 19.22 -2.06 4.92
C SER A 102 18.51 -1.20 3.89
N ARG A 103 19.25 -0.53 2.98
CA ARG A 103 18.64 0.33 1.95
C ARG A 103 17.78 -0.48 0.98
N ARG A 104 18.23 -1.68 0.62
CA ARG A 104 17.43 -2.62 -0.18
C ARG A 104 16.16 -3.07 0.54
N ALA A 105 16.25 -3.32 1.84
CA ALA A 105 15.08 -3.67 2.65
C ALA A 105 14.08 -2.50 2.71
N ASP A 106 14.55 -1.26 2.89
CA ASP A 106 13.68 -0.08 2.89
C ASP A 106 12.98 0.10 1.52
N ALA A 107 13.74 -0.04 0.43
CA ALA A 107 13.18 -0.03 -0.93
C ALA A 107 12.13 -1.13 -1.13
N ALA A 108 12.40 -2.35 -0.64
CA ALA A 108 11.44 -3.45 -0.70
C ALA A 108 10.14 -3.14 0.09
N ARG A 109 10.24 -2.55 1.29
CA ARG A 109 9.05 -2.18 2.08
C ARG A 109 8.19 -1.15 1.37
N PHE A 110 8.80 -0.16 0.72
CA PHE A 110 8.07 0.79 -0.12
C PHE A 110 7.38 0.11 -1.29
N ILE A 111 8.08 -0.75 -2.06
CA ILE A 111 7.47 -1.47 -3.19
C ILE A 111 6.28 -2.31 -2.73
N ILE A 112 6.40 -3.03 -1.62
CA ILE A 112 5.31 -3.85 -1.06
C ILE A 112 4.09 -3.00 -0.69
N HIS A 113 4.32 -1.80 -0.13
CA HIS A 113 3.26 -0.87 0.23
C HIS A 113 2.55 -0.31 -1.00
N PHE A 114 3.30 0.32 -1.91
CA PHE A 114 2.73 1.03 -3.07
C PHE A 114 2.09 0.12 -4.11
N LEU A 115 2.52 -1.14 -4.22
CA LEU A 115 1.79 -2.12 -5.03
C LEU A 115 0.36 -2.34 -4.51
N GLY A 116 0.13 -2.20 -3.20
CA GLY A 116 -1.22 -2.13 -2.65
C GLY A 116 -1.95 -0.89 -3.16
N ASP A 117 -1.36 0.28 -2.98
CA ASP A 117 -1.97 1.61 -3.22
C ASP A 117 -2.37 1.79 -4.66
N LEU A 118 -1.52 1.33 -5.59
CA LEU A 118 -1.78 1.41 -7.01
C LEU A 118 -3.11 0.74 -7.39
N HIS A 119 -3.52 -0.31 -6.67
CA HIS A 119 -4.78 -1.02 -6.89
C HIS A 119 -5.97 -0.41 -6.14
N GLN A 120 -5.76 0.65 -5.35
CA GLN A 120 -6.82 1.46 -4.77
C GLN A 120 -7.19 2.57 -5.80
N PRO A 121 -8.39 2.56 -6.41
CA PRO A 121 -8.73 3.48 -7.49
C PRO A 121 -8.56 4.97 -7.15
N LEU A 122 -8.91 5.39 -5.93
CA LEU A 122 -8.83 6.77 -5.45
C LEU A 122 -7.41 7.24 -5.13
N HIS A 123 -6.43 6.33 -5.09
CA HIS A 123 -5.01 6.70 -5.06
C HIS A 123 -4.49 7.15 -6.43
N ASN A 124 -5.29 6.94 -7.47
CA ASN A 124 -5.00 7.35 -8.85
C ASN A 124 -5.94 8.47 -9.32
N GLU A 125 -6.53 9.22 -8.38
CA GLU A 125 -7.51 10.28 -8.65
C GLU A 125 -7.16 11.58 -7.91
N ASP A 126 -7.25 12.72 -8.58
CA ASP A 126 -6.97 14.03 -8.00
C ASP A 126 -8.24 14.73 -7.50
N VAL A 127 -9.41 14.37 -8.02
CA VAL A 127 -10.69 14.98 -7.62
C VAL A 127 -10.88 14.87 -6.11
N GLY A 128 -10.91 16.02 -5.43
CA GLY A 128 -11.06 16.08 -3.98
C GLY A 128 -9.87 15.50 -3.21
N ARG A 129 -8.68 15.42 -3.84
CA ARG A 129 -7.47 14.74 -3.34
C ARG A 129 -7.72 13.26 -3.07
N GLY A 130 -7.94 12.48 -4.11
CA GLY A 130 -8.39 11.09 -3.96
C GLY A 130 -9.74 10.96 -3.28
N ALA A 131 -10.63 11.93 -3.45
CA ALA A 131 -11.95 12.00 -2.82
C ALA A 131 -11.98 12.14 -1.29
N THR A 132 -10.86 12.42 -0.61
CA THR A 132 -10.86 12.68 0.85
C THR A 132 -11.63 13.94 1.23
N ARG A 133 -11.86 14.85 0.27
CA ARG A 133 -12.68 16.06 0.45
C ARG A 133 -14.15 15.87 0.06
N ILE A 134 -14.59 14.65 -0.23
CA ILE A 134 -15.97 14.33 -0.59
C ILE A 134 -16.62 13.65 0.61
N PRO A 135 -17.38 14.39 1.45
CA PRO A 135 -18.01 13.82 2.63
C PRO A 135 -19.18 12.91 2.25
N VAL A 136 -19.32 11.81 2.97
CA VAL A 136 -20.41 10.84 2.85
C VAL A 136 -20.85 10.38 4.23
N LYS A 137 -21.97 9.63 4.29
CA LYS A 137 -22.44 8.99 5.51
C LYS A 137 -22.44 7.48 5.30
N TRP A 138 -21.54 6.78 5.97
CA TRP A 138 -21.45 5.32 5.94
C TRP A 138 -22.09 4.74 7.20
N GLU A 139 -23.17 3.97 7.04
CA GLU A 139 -23.88 3.31 8.16
C GLU A 139 -24.25 4.24 9.34
N GLY A 140 -24.55 5.50 9.04
CA GLY A 140 -24.88 6.48 10.09
C GLY A 140 -23.71 7.40 10.47
N THR A 141 -22.48 7.01 10.16
CA THR A 141 -21.25 7.72 10.54
C THR A 141 -20.79 8.65 9.41
N PRO A 142 -20.58 9.95 9.68
CA PRO A 142 -19.93 10.85 8.72
C PRO A 142 -18.48 10.41 8.46
N LEU A 143 -18.14 10.19 7.19
CA LEU A 143 -16.81 9.85 6.69
C LEU A 143 -16.57 10.59 5.37
N ASP A 144 -15.48 10.30 4.68
CA ASP A 144 -15.24 10.68 3.28
C ASP A 144 -15.19 9.45 2.37
N VAL A 145 -15.31 9.67 1.05
CA VAL A 145 -15.34 8.58 0.06
C VAL A 145 -14.04 7.77 0.07
N HIS A 146 -12.90 8.41 0.31
CA HIS A 146 -11.59 7.76 0.36
C HIS A 146 -11.55 6.71 1.46
N HIS A 147 -11.85 7.13 2.70
CA HIS A 147 -11.88 6.24 3.85
C HIS A 147 -12.85 5.05 3.66
N VAL A 148 -14.01 5.30 3.05
CA VAL A 148 -14.99 4.23 2.79
C VAL A 148 -14.41 3.16 1.86
N TRP A 149 -13.67 3.56 0.83
CA TRP A 149 -13.00 2.63 -0.09
C TRP A 149 -11.80 1.93 0.56
N ASP A 150 -10.93 2.66 1.25
CA ASP A 150 -9.72 2.09 1.86
C ASP A 150 -10.02 1.05 2.92
N SER A 151 -11.04 1.32 3.75
CA SER A 151 -11.25 0.57 4.98
C SER A 151 -12.68 0.04 5.07
N SER A 152 -13.69 0.91 5.04
CA SER A 152 -15.04 0.53 5.47
C SER A 152 -15.68 -0.58 4.63
N ILE A 153 -15.52 -0.55 3.30
CA ILE A 153 -16.05 -1.60 2.41
C ILE A 153 -15.34 -2.93 2.69
N ALA A 154 -14.00 -2.93 2.68
CA ALA A 154 -13.20 -4.14 2.85
C ALA A 154 -13.44 -4.79 4.22
N GLU A 155 -13.42 -3.99 5.29
CA GLU A 155 -13.67 -4.45 6.65
C GLU A 155 -15.10 -5.01 6.80
N LYS A 156 -16.10 -4.35 6.21
CA LYS A 156 -17.48 -4.84 6.24
C LYS A 156 -17.65 -6.15 5.47
N LEU A 157 -16.99 -6.30 4.32
CA LEU A 157 -17.06 -7.52 3.50
C LEU A 157 -16.58 -8.76 4.24
N ILE A 158 -15.63 -8.61 5.17
CA ILE A 158 -15.11 -9.71 5.99
C ILE A 158 -15.85 -9.89 7.33
N GLY A 159 -16.98 -9.20 7.53
CA GLY A 159 -17.79 -9.29 8.75
C GLY A 159 -17.43 -8.27 9.84
N GLY A 160 -16.64 -7.24 9.51
CA GLY A 160 -16.15 -6.22 10.41
C GLY A 160 -14.73 -6.49 10.90
N LEU A 161 -13.99 -5.41 11.20
CA LEU A 161 -12.67 -5.50 11.80
C LEU A 161 -12.75 -5.22 13.30
N HIS A 162 -12.42 -6.24 14.11
CA HIS A 162 -12.33 -6.12 15.56
C HIS A 162 -10.95 -6.60 16.03
N GLY A 163 -10.14 -5.68 16.55
CA GLY A 163 -8.79 -5.98 17.03
C GLY A 163 -7.73 -5.92 15.92
N LYS A 164 -6.76 -6.85 15.95
CA LYS A 164 -5.63 -6.81 15.01
C LYS A 164 -6.08 -7.21 13.60
N PRO A 165 -5.70 -6.48 12.54
CA PRO A 165 -6.09 -6.80 11.17
C PRO A 165 -5.44 -8.06 10.61
N ALA A 166 -4.24 -8.43 11.08
CA ALA A 166 -3.45 -9.48 10.45
C ALA A 166 -4.14 -10.87 10.37
N PRO A 167 -4.78 -11.41 11.42
CA PRO A 167 -5.45 -12.70 11.33
C PRO A 167 -6.57 -12.72 10.28
N LEU A 168 -7.40 -11.67 10.23
CA LEU A 168 -8.48 -11.54 9.26
C LEU A 168 -7.94 -11.33 7.84
N ALA A 169 -6.90 -10.51 7.70
CA ALA A 169 -6.24 -10.27 6.43
C ALA A 169 -5.64 -11.55 5.84
N HIS A 170 -4.99 -12.38 6.66
CA HIS A 170 -4.41 -13.66 6.24
C HIS A 170 -5.50 -14.66 5.85
N MET A 171 -6.61 -14.75 6.59
CA MET A 171 -7.74 -15.59 6.20
C MET A 171 -8.35 -15.15 4.87
N TRP A 172 -8.55 -13.85 4.68
CA TRP A 172 -9.10 -13.32 3.44
C TRP A 172 -8.15 -13.55 2.26
N ALA A 173 -6.85 -13.35 2.46
CA ALA A 173 -5.82 -13.64 1.46
C ALA A 173 -5.82 -15.12 1.06
N ASN A 174 -5.91 -16.06 2.02
CA ASN A 174 -6.02 -17.49 1.71
C ASN A 174 -7.27 -17.79 0.85
N GLN A 175 -8.41 -17.17 1.17
CA GLN A 175 -9.62 -17.32 0.37
C GLN A 175 -9.43 -16.76 -1.05
N LEU A 176 -8.84 -15.58 -1.19
CA LEU A 176 -8.55 -14.98 -2.50
C LEU A 176 -7.59 -15.85 -3.32
N ALA A 177 -6.59 -16.47 -2.69
CA ALA A 177 -5.68 -17.38 -3.37
C ALA A 177 -6.43 -18.59 -3.95
N VAL A 178 -7.40 -19.14 -3.22
CA VAL A 178 -8.30 -20.21 -3.72
C VAL A 178 -9.13 -19.71 -4.90
N GLU A 179 -9.73 -18.52 -4.79
CA GLU A 179 -10.52 -17.92 -5.87
C GLU A 179 -9.71 -17.66 -7.15
N ILE A 180 -8.45 -17.24 -7.02
CA ILE A 180 -7.50 -17.03 -8.14
C ILE A 180 -7.06 -18.36 -8.74
N THR A 181 -6.82 -19.37 -7.92
CA THR A 181 -6.28 -20.65 -8.41
C THR A 181 -7.35 -21.54 -9.01
N HIS A 182 -8.51 -21.62 -8.35
CA HIS A 182 -9.54 -22.61 -8.61
C HIS A 182 -10.96 -22.03 -8.75
N GLY A 183 -11.20 -20.81 -8.26
CA GLY A 183 -12.54 -20.22 -8.19
C GLY A 183 -12.82 -19.15 -9.24
N LYS A 184 -13.53 -18.11 -8.81
CA LYS A 184 -14.15 -17.09 -9.68
C LYS A 184 -13.16 -16.26 -10.50
N PHE A 185 -11.89 -16.22 -10.11
CA PHE A 185 -10.85 -15.42 -10.77
C PHE A 185 -9.89 -16.26 -11.62
N LYS A 186 -10.13 -17.58 -11.71
CA LYS A 186 -9.24 -18.51 -12.43
C LYS A 186 -9.15 -18.19 -13.91
N ALA A 187 -10.22 -17.72 -14.53
CA ALA A 187 -10.26 -17.42 -15.97
C ALA A 187 -9.57 -16.08 -16.28
N GLU A 188 -9.61 -15.15 -15.34
CA GLU A 188 -9.17 -13.75 -15.50
C GLU A 188 -7.69 -13.57 -15.18
N LYS A 189 -7.11 -14.37 -14.28
CA LYS A 189 -5.73 -14.17 -13.80
C LYS A 189 -4.67 -14.14 -14.91
N ALA A 190 -4.92 -14.84 -16.02
CA ALA A 190 -4.01 -14.83 -17.16
C ALA A 190 -3.98 -13.46 -17.84
N ALA A 191 -5.12 -12.77 -17.91
CA ALA A 191 -5.24 -11.44 -18.48
C ALA A 191 -4.54 -10.37 -17.61
N TRP A 192 -4.52 -10.54 -16.28
CA TRP A 192 -3.87 -9.59 -15.36
C TRP A 192 -2.37 -9.43 -15.59
N LEU A 193 -1.72 -10.44 -16.20
CA LEU A 193 -0.29 -10.44 -16.50
C LEU A 193 0.01 -10.31 -17.99
N MET A 194 -1.01 -10.20 -18.84
CA MET A 194 -0.86 -10.35 -20.29
C MET A 194 0.08 -9.29 -20.91
N ASP A 195 0.04 -8.07 -20.40
CA ASP A 195 0.88 -6.96 -20.86
C ASP A 195 2.07 -6.68 -19.92
N PHE A 196 2.27 -7.54 -18.92
CA PHE A 196 3.34 -7.39 -17.95
C PHE A 196 4.69 -7.87 -18.51
N ASN A 197 5.58 -6.94 -18.82
CA ASN A 197 6.96 -7.23 -19.20
C ASN A 197 7.95 -6.56 -18.26
N ILE A 198 8.48 -7.35 -17.32
CA ILE A 198 9.45 -6.88 -16.32
C ILE A 198 10.76 -6.35 -16.92
N THR A 199 11.08 -6.71 -18.17
CA THR A 199 12.28 -6.22 -18.87
C THR A 199 12.04 -4.89 -19.59
N LYS A 200 10.77 -4.45 -19.69
CA LYS A 200 10.36 -3.18 -20.30
C LYS A 200 9.33 -2.47 -19.42
N PRO A 201 9.70 -2.09 -18.18
CA PRO A 201 8.74 -1.51 -17.23
C PRO A 201 8.02 -0.27 -17.79
N ASN A 202 8.71 0.59 -18.54
CA ASN A 202 8.11 1.77 -19.17
C ASN A 202 7.13 1.45 -20.32
N ALA A 203 7.23 0.26 -20.94
CA ALA A 203 6.29 -0.17 -21.97
C ALA A 203 5.07 -0.91 -21.40
N THR A 204 5.13 -1.25 -20.10
CA THR A 204 4.11 -2.02 -19.37
C THR A 204 3.35 -1.14 -18.38
N ALA A 205 3.95 -0.05 -17.89
CA ALA A 205 3.31 0.93 -17.04
C ALA A 205 2.39 1.83 -17.89
N MET A 206 1.11 1.45 -17.96
CA MET A 206 0.01 2.17 -18.63
C MET A 206 0.11 2.26 -20.16
N SER A 207 -0.45 1.26 -20.83
CA SER A 207 -0.99 1.37 -22.20
C SER A 207 -2.52 1.32 -22.17
#